data_AF-A0A9W8IFH9-F1
#
_entry.id   AF-A0A9W8IFH9-F1
#
_cell.length_a   1.000
_cell.length_b   1.000
_cell.length_c   1.000
_cell.angle_alpha   90.00
_cell.angle_beta   90.00
_cell.angle_gamma   90.00
#
_symmetry.space_group_name_H-M   'P 1'
#
loop_
_entity.id
_entity.type
_entity.pdbx_description
1 polymer ?
#
loop_
_entity_poly.entity_id
_entity_poly.type
_entity_poly.pdbx_seq_one_letter_code
_entity_poly.pdbx_strand_id
1 'polypeptide(L)'
;MDFQNRAGSKPGAGALMSHSESNVARRERLRKLALETIDIEKDPYFMRNHLGSYECKLCLTLHTNEGSYLAHTQGKKHQTNLARRAAREAKESEGSAPALKPAMPKVKKNVVKIGRPGYKVIKVRDPQSKQFGLLFEITYPEVTMETKPRHRFMSAYEQHKEPPNSQYQYLLFAAEPYETIAFKIQSREVDMRPGRFWSHWDKDLRTFTLQLFFRNPIRSYAESNIKGGSNPQINPLNPYIAT
;
A
#
# COMPACT_ATOMS: atom_id res chain seq x y z
N MET A 1 17.31 76.10 -35.62
CA MET A 1 16.47 75.27 -34.73
C MET A 1 17.28 74.05 -34.38
N ASP A 2 17.58 73.89 -33.10
CA ASP A 2 18.50 72.87 -32.58
C ASP A 2 17.76 71.55 -32.36
N PHE A 3 18.19 70.47 -33.03
CA PHE A 3 17.51 69.16 -33.04
C PHE A 3 18.11 68.14 -32.06
N GLN A 4 19.11 68.56 -31.27
CA GLN A 4 19.97 67.66 -30.49
C GLN A 4 19.30 67.01 -29.27
N ASN A 5 18.15 67.51 -28.80
CA ASN A 5 17.45 66.99 -27.61
C ASN A 5 16.01 66.55 -27.88
N ARG A 6 15.68 66.09 -29.10
CA ARG A 6 14.36 65.50 -29.36
C ARG A 6 14.40 64.02 -29.00
N ALA A 7 13.62 63.62 -27.99
CA ALA A 7 13.37 62.22 -27.67
C ALA A 7 12.58 61.55 -28.81
N GLY A 8 13.26 61.25 -29.91
CA GLY A 8 12.74 60.54 -31.07
C GLY A 8 13.37 59.16 -31.13
N SER A 9 12.54 58.12 -31.15
CA SER A 9 12.98 56.77 -31.50
C SER A 9 13.63 56.79 -32.89
N LYS A 10 14.74 56.05 -33.06
CA LYS A 10 15.42 55.91 -34.35
C LYS A 10 14.42 55.35 -35.39
N PRO A 11 14.30 55.95 -36.59
CA PRO A 11 13.49 55.38 -37.66
C PRO A 11 14.03 53.98 -38.00
N GLY A 12 13.17 52.96 -37.87
CA GLY A 12 13.54 51.55 -38.05
C GLY A 12 13.92 50.79 -36.77
N ALA A 13 14.00 51.43 -35.60
CA ALA A 13 14.38 50.75 -34.34
C ALA A 13 13.24 49.98 -33.65
N GLY A 14 12.06 49.88 -34.28
CA GLY A 14 10.85 49.35 -33.64
C GLY A 14 10.34 50.29 -32.54
N ALA A 15 9.05 50.21 -32.22
CA ALA A 15 8.50 50.96 -31.10
C ALA A 15 9.14 50.48 -29.79
N LEU A 16 9.41 51.40 -28.84
CA LEU A 16 9.75 50.99 -27.48
C LEU A 16 8.56 50.20 -26.91
N MET A 17 8.82 49.02 -26.36
CA MET A 17 7.79 48.21 -25.70
C MET A 17 7.02 49.07 -24.72
N SER A 18 5.71 49.13 -24.92
CA SER A 18 4.81 49.83 -24.03
C SER A 18 4.82 49.17 -22.64
N HIS A 19 4.49 49.93 -21.61
CA HIS A 19 4.42 49.40 -20.23
C HIS A 19 3.45 48.21 -20.13
N SER A 20 2.35 48.21 -20.89
CA SER A 20 1.43 47.08 -21.01
C SER A 20 2.08 45.83 -21.58
N GLU A 21 2.84 45.94 -22.68
CA GLU A 21 3.53 44.82 -23.32
C GLU A 21 4.61 44.22 -22.40
N SER A 22 5.37 45.07 -21.71
CA SER A 22 6.38 44.61 -20.74
C SER A 22 5.77 43.80 -19.58
N ASN A 23 4.57 44.18 -19.12
CA ASN A 23 3.87 43.49 -18.04
C ASN A 23 3.22 42.17 -18.50
N VAL A 24 2.80 42.08 -19.76
CA VAL A 24 2.35 40.82 -20.36
C VAL A 24 3.53 39.86 -20.49
N ALA A 25 4.64 40.31 -21.09
CA ALA A 25 5.86 39.51 -21.25
C ALA A 25 6.41 39.00 -19.90
N ARG A 26 6.39 39.86 -18.86
CA ARG A 26 6.77 39.47 -17.50
C ARG A 26 5.86 38.37 -16.95
N ARG A 27 4.54 38.49 -17.09
CA ARG A 27 3.57 37.49 -16.60
C ARG A 27 3.71 36.16 -17.32
N GLU A 28 3.91 36.18 -18.63
CA GLU A 28 4.11 34.97 -19.43
C GLU A 28 5.40 34.24 -19.05
N ARG A 29 6.50 34.99 -18.85
CA ARG A 29 7.76 34.44 -18.37
C ARG A 29 7.62 33.77 -17.00
N LEU A 30 6.96 34.43 -16.04
CA LEU A 30 6.72 33.86 -14.71
C LEU A 30 5.87 32.59 -14.78
N ARG A 31 4.86 32.55 -15.67
CA ARG A 31 4.06 31.35 -15.91
C ARG A 31 4.92 30.20 -16.44
N LYS A 32 5.81 30.47 -17.39
CA LYS A 32 6.71 29.46 -17.97
C LYS A 32 7.67 28.88 -16.92
N LEU A 33 8.27 29.74 -16.10
CA LEU A 33 9.12 29.31 -14.98
C LEU A 33 8.34 28.44 -13.97
N ALA A 34 7.09 28.79 -13.67
CA ALA A 34 6.26 28.00 -12.77
C ALA A 34 5.94 26.60 -13.34
N LEU A 35 5.63 26.51 -14.64
CA LEU A 35 5.38 25.24 -15.34
C LEU A 35 6.62 24.34 -15.40
N GLU A 36 7.82 24.92 -15.48
CA GLU A 36 9.07 24.15 -15.42
C GLU A 36 9.30 23.53 -14.02
N THR A 37 8.83 24.19 -12.96
CA THR A 37 9.00 23.71 -11.57
C THR A 37 7.91 22.74 -11.12
N ILE A 38 6.68 22.88 -11.62
CA ILE A 38 5.51 22.13 -11.17
C ILE A 38 4.87 21.46 -12.38
N ASP A 39 4.96 20.14 -12.40
CA ASP A 39 4.27 19.31 -13.37
C ASP A 39 2.79 19.17 -12.99
N ILE A 40 1.93 19.90 -13.70
CA ILE A 40 0.49 19.95 -13.44
C ILE A 40 -0.19 18.59 -13.69
N GLU A 41 0.34 17.78 -14.62
CA GLU A 41 -0.26 16.48 -14.95
C GLU A 41 -0.09 15.45 -13.83
N LYS A 42 0.85 15.68 -12.90
CA LYS A 42 1.03 14.85 -11.70
C LYS A 42 0.07 15.19 -10.57
N ASP A 43 -0.67 16.30 -10.65
CA ASP A 43 -1.66 16.65 -9.62
C ASP A 43 -2.89 15.71 -9.71
N PRO A 44 -3.19 14.91 -8.67
CA PRO A 44 -4.33 13.98 -8.68
C PRO A 44 -5.70 14.65 -8.84
N TYR A 45 -5.79 15.97 -8.62
CA TYR A 45 -7.03 16.73 -8.69
C TYR A 45 -7.17 17.59 -9.95
N PHE A 46 -6.18 17.58 -10.84
CA PHE A 46 -6.23 18.26 -12.12
C PHE A 46 -6.94 17.41 -13.17
N MET A 47 -7.91 17.98 -13.88
CA MET A 47 -8.51 17.35 -15.07
C MET A 47 -8.70 18.39 -16.18
N ARG A 48 -8.59 17.92 -17.43
CA ARG A 48 -8.92 18.69 -18.64
C ARG A 48 -10.30 18.25 -19.10
N ASN A 49 -11.23 19.21 -19.18
CA ASN A 49 -12.55 18.94 -19.72
C ASN A 49 -12.51 18.79 -21.24
N HIS A 50 -13.49 18.06 -21.76
CA HIS A 50 -13.73 17.88 -23.20
C HIS A 50 -13.86 19.20 -23.99
N LEU A 51 -14.18 20.32 -23.31
CA LEU A 51 -14.23 21.67 -23.89
C LEU A 51 -12.89 22.42 -23.81
N GLY A 52 -11.80 21.77 -23.40
CA GLY A 52 -10.48 22.38 -23.26
C GLY A 52 -10.32 23.29 -22.04
N SER A 53 -11.32 23.38 -21.16
CA SER A 53 -11.21 24.09 -19.87
C SER A 53 -10.52 23.22 -18.82
N TYR A 54 -9.83 23.85 -17.87
CA TYR A 54 -9.13 23.16 -16.79
C TYR A 54 -10.00 23.13 -15.55
N GLU A 55 -10.07 22.00 -14.85
CA GLU A 55 -10.90 21.89 -13.65
C GLU A 55 -10.15 21.31 -12.45
N CYS A 56 -10.53 21.76 -11.26
CA CYS A 56 -10.06 21.22 -9.99
C CYS A 56 -11.12 20.31 -9.37
N LYS A 57 -10.89 18.99 -9.37
CA LYS A 57 -11.83 18.00 -8.80
C LYS A 57 -12.00 18.14 -7.28
N LEU A 58 -11.03 18.71 -6.58
CA LEU A 58 -11.12 18.95 -5.13
C LEU A 58 -12.04 20.12 -4.79
N CYS A 59 -12.06 21.16 -5.62
CA CYS A 59 -12.80 22.39 -5.37
C CYS A 59 -14.03 22.59 -6.27
N LEU A 60 -14.20 21.75 -7.30
CA LEU A 60 -15.22 21.87 -8.34
C LEU A 60 -15.21 23.26 -9.00
N THR A 61 -14.01 23.77 -9.28
CA THR A 61 -13.80 25.07 -9.92
C THR A 61 -13.25 24.89 -11.32
N LEU A 62 -13.77 25.70 -12.25
CA LEU A 62 -13.29 25.79 -13.62
C LEU A 62 -12.27 26.92 -13.74
N HIS A 63 -11.23 26.69 -14.51
CA HIS A 63 -10.12 27.59 -14.76
C HIS A 63 -9.93 27.71 -16.27
N THR A 64 -9.78 28.95 -16.74
CA THR A 64 -9.59 29.26 -18.17
C THR A 64 -8.21 28.86 -18.67
N ASN A 65 -7.19 29.01 -17.82
CA ASN A 65 -5.79 28.79 -18.14
C ASN A 65 -5.13 27.92 -17.06
N GLU A 66 -4.10 27.15 -17.42
CA GLU A 66 -3.27 26.39 -16.46
C GLU A 66 -2.67 27.28 -15.37
N GLY A 67 -2.28 28.51 -15.72
CA GLY A 67 -1.79 29.49 -14.73
C GLY A 67 -2.86 29.89 -13.71
N SER A 68 -4.14 29.94 -14.12
CA SER A 68 -5.26 30.20 -13.20
C SER A 68 -5.49 29.00 -12.27
N TYR A 69 -5.31 27.77 -12.79
CA TYR A 69 -5.33 26.55 -11.99
C TYR A 69 -4.18 26.50 -10.97
N LEU A 70 -2.95 26.79 -11.38
CA LEU A 70 -1.78 26.86 -10.49
C LEU A 70 -1.94 27.90 -9.38
N ALA A 71 -2.46 29.08 -9.70
CA ALA A 71 -2.75 30.09 -8.68
C ALA A 71 -3.86 29.63 -7.71
N HIS A 72 -4.82 28.84 -8.20
CA HIS A 72 -5.88 28.28 -7.37
C HIS A 72 -5.38 27.22 -6.39
N THR A 73 -4.48 26.32 -6.79
CA THR A 73 -3.94 25.27 -5.91
C THR A 73 -3.13 25.86 -4.76
N GLN A 74 -2.45 26.99 -4.99
CA GLN A 74 -1.75 27.77 -3.96
C GLN A 74 -2.71 28.60 -3.08
N GLY A 75 -3.99 28.69 -3.45
CA GLY A 75 -5.00 29.45 -2.73
C GLY A 75 -5.46 28.79 -1.43
N LYS A 76 -5.76 29.61 -0.42
CA LYS A 76 -6.21 29.14 0.91
C LYS A 76 -7.42 28.21 0.85
N LYS A 77 -8.40 28.50 -0.04
CA LYS A 77 -9.60 27.66 -0.20
C LYS A 77 -9.26 26.23 -0.61
N HIS A 78 -8.38 26.08 -1.60
CA HIS A 78 -7.93 24.77 -2.07
C HIS A 78 -7.21 23.99 -0.95
N GLN A 79 -6.27 24.65 -0.28
CA GLN A 79 -5.55 24.07 0.86
C GLN A 79 -6.47 23.66 2.01
N THR A 80 -7.51 24.45 2.32
CA THR A 80 -8.48 24.09 3.35
C THR A 80 -9.35 22.89 2.96
N ASN A 81 -9.72 22.76 1.69
CA ASN A 81 -10.47 21.61 1.20
C ASN A 81 -9.62 20.33 1.24
N LEU A 82 -8.33 20.44 0.92
CA LEU A 82 -7.36 19.34 1.02
C LEU A 82 -7.26 18.85 2.46
N ALA A 83 -7.07 19.77 3.41
CA ALA A 83 -7.02 19.45 4.84
C ALA A 83 -8.33 18.81 5.35
N ARG A 84 -9.49 19.30 4.90
CA ARG A 84 -10.79 18.71 5.24
C ARG A 84 -10.95 17.30 4.68
N ARG A 85 -10.49 17.03 3.46
CA ARG A 85 -10.51 15.69 2.86
C ARG A 85 -9.60 14.74 3.62
N ALA A 86 -8.36 15.14 3.88
CA ALA A 86 -7.41 14.36 4.68
C ALA A 86 -7.98 14.01 6.07
N ALA A 87 -8.64 14.96 6.74
CA ALA A 87 -9.27 14.72 8.03
C ALA A 87 -10.48 13.74 7.95
N ARG A 88 -11.22 13.75 6.84
CA ARG A 88 -12.32 12.80 6.62
C ARG A 88 -11.79 11.39 6.33
N GLU A 89 -10.79 11.27 5.47
CA GLU A 89 -10.12 10.00 5.15
C GLU A 89 -9.46 9.38 6.39
N ALA A 90 -8.85 10.20 7.25
CA ALA A 90 -8.33 9.75 8.54
C ALA A 90 -9.44 9.15 9.42
N LYS A 91 -10.59 9.83 9.55
CA LYS A 91 -11.74 9.33 10.33
C LYS A 91 -12.38 8.07 9.73
N GLU A 92 -12.46 7.97 8.40
CA GLU A 92 -13.01 6.79 7.72
C GLU A 92 -12.06 5.58 7.84
N SER A 93 -10.75 5.83 7.82
CA SER A 93 -9.73 4.81 8.10
C SER A 93 -9.79 4.28 9.55
N GLU A 94 -10.31 5.08 10.49
CA GLU A 94 -10.54 4.66 11.88
C GLU A 94 -11.85 3.89 12.08
N GLY A 95 -12.87 4.13 11.24
CA GLY A 95 -14.21 3.52 11.35
C GLY A 95 -14.38 2.18 10.60
N SER A 96 -13.46 1.83 9.70
CA SER A 96 -13.38 0.51 9.10
C SER A 96 -12.49 -0.39 9.97
N ALA A 97 -12.97 -1.60 10.29
CA ALA A 97 -12.30 -2.63 11.10
C ALA A 97 -10.77 -2.70 10.87
N PRO A 98 -9.97 -3.03 11.91
CA PRO A 98 -8.63 -2.50 12.15
C PRO A 98 -7.78 -2.41 10.88
N ALA A 99 -7.91 -1.26 10.20
CA ALA A 99 -7.13 -0.96 9.03
C ALA A 99 -5.66 -0.85 9.48
N LEU A 100 -4.81 -1.61 8.78
CA LEU A 100 -3.36 -1.50 8.91
C LEU A 100 -2.99 -0.02 8.87
N LYS A 101 -2.48 0.49 10.00
CA LYS A 101 -1.84 1.81 10.10
C LYS A 101 -0.99 2.02 8.84
N PRO A 102 -1.06 3.17 8.16
CA PRO A 102 -0.20 3.43 7.00
C PRO A 102 1.22 3.14 7.45
N ALA A 103 1.81 2.11 6.85
CA ALA A 103 3.13 1.65 7.22
C ALA A 103 4.05 2.86 7.07
N MET A 104 4.60 3.35 8.18
CA MET A 104 5.70 4.30 8.16
C MET A 104 6.66 3.84 7.06
N PRO A 105 7.21 4.74 6.23
CA PRO A 105 8.07 4.37 5.13
C PRO A 105 9.17 3.49 5.71
N LYS A 106 9.05 2.17 5.49
CA LYS A 106 10.04 1.20 5.94
C LYS A 106 11.25 1.58 5.14
N VAL A 107 12.23 2.18 5.81
CA VAL A 107 13.56 2.40 5.25
C VAL A 107 13.96 1.06 4.70
N LYS A 108 13.90 0.93 3.36
CA LYS A 108 14.27 -0.29 2.67
C LYS A 108 15.78 -0.38 2.86
N LYS A 109 16.21 -1.07 3.92
CA LYS A 109 17.61 -1.43 4.05
C LYS A 109 17.89 -2.30 2.83
N ASN A 110 18.75 -1.81 1.94
CA ASN A 110 19.18 -2.57 0.76
C ASN A 110 20.13 -3.66 1.23
N VAL A 111 19.57 -4.71 1.81
CA VAL A 111 20.32 -5.88 2.24
C VAL A 111 20.30 -6.90 1.11
N VAL A 112 21.50 -7.33 0.71
CA VAL A 112 21.69 -8.37 -0.31
C VAL A 112 21.07 -9.67 0.22
N LYS A 113 20.15 -10.25 -0.54
CA LYS A 113 19.48 -11.48 -0.12
C LYS A 113 20.40 -12.68 -0.34
N ILE A 114 20.58 -13.48 0.70
CA ILE A 114 21.50 -14.64 0.71
C ILE A 114 20.89 -15.85 -0.02
N GLY A 115 19.56 -15.90 -0.11
CA GLY A 115 18.82 -16.96 -0.83
C GLY A 115 17.67 -17.53 0.00
N ARG A 116 17.31 -18.78 -0.28
CA ARG A 116 16.22 -19.48 0.41
C ARG A 116 16.72 -20.20 1.67
N PRO A 117 16.00 -20.12 2.80
CA PRO A 117 16.36 -20.84 4.02
C PRO A 117 16.10 -22.34 3.89
N GLY A 118 16.76 -23.15 4.71
CA GLY A 118 16.52 -24.58 4.82
C GLY A 118 15.21 -24.85 5.57
N TYR A 119 14.45 -25.87 5.17
CA TYR A 119 13.19 -26.19 5.82
C TYR A 119 12.95 -27.70 5.94
N LYS A 120 12.18 -28.07 6.96
CA LYS A 120 11.67 -29.42 7.18
C LYS A 120 10.20 -29.32 7.57
N VAL A 121 9.37 -30.15 6.94
CA VAL A 121 7.93 -30.19 7.20
C VAL A 121 7.57 -31.59 7.66
N ILE A 122 6.99 -31.68 8.85
CA ILE A 122 6.61 -32.95 9.47
C ILE A 122 5.10 -32.96 9.64
N LYS A 123 4.47 -34.05 9.21
CA LYS A 123 3.06 -34.31 9.47
C LYS A 123 2.93 -34.86 10.89
N VAL A 124 2.18 -34.19 11.74
CA VAL A 124 1.98 -34.58 13.15
C VAL A 124 0.54 -35.01 13.34
N ARG A 125 0.32 -35.99 14.22
CA ARG A 125 -1.02 -36.37 14.66
C ARG A 125 -1.07 -36.39 16.17
N ASP A 126 -2.04 -35.70 16.75
CA ASP A 126 -2.22 -35.72 18.20
C ASP A 126 -2.69 -37.11 18.65
N PRO A 127 -2.00 -37.79 19.58
CA PRO A 127 -2.39 -39.12 20.05
C PRO A 127 -3.79 -39.16 20.68
N GLN A 128 -4.20 -38.12 21.42
CA GLN A 128 -5.49 -38.12 22.11
C GLN A 128 -6.64 -37.69 21.19
N SER A 129 -6.54 -36.50 20.58
CA SER A 129 -7.64 -35.96 19.76
C SER A 129 -7.68 -36.52 18.33
N LYS A 130 -6.63 -37.26 17.92
CA LYS A 130 -6.39 -37.74 16.55
C LYS A 130 -6.39 -36.61 15.50
N GLN A 131 -6.26 -35.34 15.93
CA GLN A 131 -6.17 -34.18 15.06
C GLN A 131 -4.93 -34.28 14.18
N PHE A 132 -5.10 -33.94 12.90
CA PHE A 132 -4.00 -33.81 11.95
C PHE A 132 -3.38 -32.42 12.09
N GLY A 133 -2.05 -32.34 12.05
CA GLY A 133 -1.30 -31.10 12.15
C GLY A 133 -0.03 -31.14 11.32
N LEU A 134 0.62 -29.98 11.25
CA LEU A 134 1.87 -29.77 10.55
C LEU A 134 2.84 -29.07 11.50
N LEU A 135 4.08 -29.56 11.51
CA LEU A 135 5.21 -28.93 12.17
C LEU A 135 6.18 -28.46 11.08
N PHE A 136 6.48 -27.17 11.11
CA PHE A 136 7.44 -26.52 10.24
C PHE A 136 8.68 -26.19 11.06
N GLU A 137 9.83 -26.65 10.61
CA GLU A 137 11.14 -26.28 11.15
C GLU A 137 11.90 -25.57 10.03
N ILE A 138 12.22 -24.30 10.23
CA ILE A 138 12.96 -23.48 9.25
C ILE A 138 14.29 -23.08 9.88
N THR A 139 15.38 -23.46 9.24
CA THR A 139 16.74 -23.16 9.69
C THR A 139 17.25 -21.93 8.96
N TYR A 140 17.77 -20.96 9.71
CA TYR A 140 18.34 -19.71 9.20
C TYR A 140 19.81 -19.56 9.65
N PRO A 141 20.76 -20.30 9.06
CA PRO A 141 22.15 -20.31 9.51
C PRO A 141 22.82 -18.93 9.56
N GLU A 142 22.43 -17.97 8.71
CA GLU A 142 23.08 -16.65 8.56
C GLU A 142 22.14 -15.48 8.87
N VAL A 143 21.21 -15.66 9.81
CA VAL A 143 20.30 -14.58 10.24
C VAL A 143 21.04 -13.49 11.04
N THR A 144 20.66 -12.23 10.85
CA THR A 144 21.20 -11.11 11.64
C THR A 144 20.72 -11.20 13.09
N MET A 145 21.61 -10.93 14.06
CA MET A 145 21.34 -11.14 15.50
C MET A 145 20.12 -10.36 16.06
N GLU A 146 19.71 -9.28 15.41
CA GLU A 146 18.60 -8.43 15.85
C GLU A 146 17.24 -8.85 15.25
N THR A 147 17.24 -9.64 14.17
CA THR A 147 16.02 -9.93 13.40
C THR A 147 15.40 -11.26 13.82
N LYS A 148 14.18 -11.21 14.36
CA LYS A 148 13.36 -12.41 14.63
C LYS A 148 12.54 -12.81 13.39
N PRO A 149 12.53 -14.08 12.98
CA PRO A 149 11.64 -14.55 11.93
C PRO A 149 10.17 -14.31 12.25
N ARG A 150 9.39 -14.00 11.22
CA ARG A 150 7.95 -13.78 11.30
C ARG A 150 7.22 -14.74 10.36
N HIS A 151 5.99 -15.06 10.71
CA HIS A 151 5.11 -15.87 9.87
C HIS A 151 3.78 -15.15 9.64
N ARG A 152 3.08 -15.50 8.56
CA ARG A 152 1.75 -15.00 8.24
C ARG A 152 0.99 -15.98 7.35
N PHE A 153 -0.31 -16.14 7.59
CA PHE A 153 -1.22 -16.77 6.65
C PHE A 153 -1.64 -15.76 5.56
N MET A 154 -1.59 -16.20 4.32
CA MET A 154 -1.93 -15.42 3.14
C MET A 154 -2.98 -16.19 2.32
N SER A 155 -4.00 -15.48 1.86
CA SER A 155 -5.03 -16.06 1.00
C SER A 155 -4.51 -16.29 -0.42
N ALA A 156 -5.14 -17.20 -1.16
CA ALA A 156 -4.76 -17.49 -2.55
C ALA A 156 -4.95 -16.31 -3.52
N TYR A 157 -5.76 -15.32 -3.16
CA TYR A 157 -6.01 -14.10 -3.94
C TYR A 157 -4.95 -13.01 -3.72
N GLU A 158 -4.17 -13.08 -2.64
CA GLU A 158 -3.11 -12.08 -2.36
C GLU A 158 -1.83 -12.36 -3.15
N GLN A 159 -1.60 -13.64 -3.49
CA GLN A 159 -0.41 -14.04 -4.23
C GLN A 159 -0.61 -13.84 -5.73
N HIS A 160 0.47 -13.52 -6.44
CA HIS A 160 0.46 -13.22 -7.88
C HIS A 160 1.32 -14.19 -8.69
N LYS A 161 1.68 -15.35 -8.13
CA LYS A 161 2.57 -16.35 -8.77
C LYS A 161 1.78 -17.46 -9.47
N GLU A 162 0.75 -17.97 -8.82
CA GLU A 162 -0.11 -19.04 -9.31
C GLU A 162 -1.53 -18.49 -9.57
N PRO A 163 -2.36 -19.16 -10.39
CA PRO A 163 -3.77 -18.83 -10.46
C PRO A 163 -4.43 -18.96 -9.08
N PRO A 164 -5.27 -18.00 -8.65
CA PRO A 164 -5.93 -18.06 -7.35
C PRO A 164 -6.83 -19.28 -7.21
N ASN A 165 -6.63 -20.06 -6.14
CA ASN A 165 -7.51 -21.18 -5.77
C ASN A 165 -7.84 -21.14 -4.27
N SER A 166 -9.13 -20.94 -3.95
CA SER A 166 -9.65 -20.81 -2.58
C SER A 166 -9.53 -22.06 -1.71
N GLN A 167 -9.33 -23.24 -2.31
CA GLN A 167 -9.10 -24.50 -1.58
C GLN A 167 -7.76 -24.52 -0.85
N TYR A 168 -6.86 -23.60 -1.19
CA TYR A 168 -5.53 -23.49 -0.61
C TYR A 168 -5.31 -22.13 0.05
N GLN A 169 -4.45 -22.14 1.05
CA GLN A 169 -3.90 -20.99 1.72
C GLN A 169 -2.38 -21.12 1.77
N TYR A 170 -1.68 -20.01 1.94
CA TYR A 170 -0.22 -20.00 1.95
C TYR A 170 0.28 -19.56 3.32
N LEU A 171 1.13 -20.39 3.94
CA LEU A 171 1.82 -20.02 5.17
C LEU A 171 3.21 -19.48 4.83
N LEU A 172 3.42 -18.19 5.07
CA LEU A 172 4.65 -17.50 4.78
C LEU A 172 5.57 -17.48 6.00
N PHE A 173 6.87 -17.57 5.74
CA PHE A 173 7.93 -17.31 6.70
C PHE A 173 8.90 -16.29 6.10
N ALA A 174 9.22 -15.25 6.88
CA ALA A 174 10.10 -14.17 6.47
C ALA A 174 11.12 -13.86 7.57
N ALA A 175 12.39 -13.80 7.20
CA ALA A 175 13.49 -13.33 8.02
C ALA A 175 14.53 -12.68 7.11
N GLU A 176 14.96 -11.47 7.42
CA GLU A 176 16.07 -10.81 6.72
C GLU A 176 17.40 -11.47 7.16
N PRO A 177 18.33 -11.79 6.24
CA PRO A 177 18.42 -11.44 4.81
C PRO A 177 17.86 -12.51 3.84
N TYR A 178 17.16 -13.51 4.34
CA TYR A 178 16.63 -14.60 3.52
C TYR A 178 15.43 -14.17 2.68
N GLU A 179 15.19 -14.91 1.60
CA GLU A 179 13.97 -14.80 0.84
C GLU A 179 12.77 -15.30 1.65
N THR A 180 11.65 -14.59 1.54
CA THR A 180 10.37 -15.06 2.07
C THR A 180 9.95 -16.35 1.37
N ILE A 181 9.77 -17.42 2.14
CA ILE A 181 9.25 -18.69 1.66
C ILE A 181 7.77 -18.82 2.00
N ALA A 182 7.03 -19.60 1.21
CA ALA A 182 5.62 -19.86 1.42
C ALA A 182 5.33 -21.35 1.21
N PHE A 183 4.51 -21.93 2.08
CA PHE A 183 4.01 -23.30 1.94
C PHE A 183 2.55 -23.29 1.55
N LYS A 184 2.22 -24.02 0.49
CA LYS A 184 0.84 -24.24 0.07
C LYS A 184 0.20 -25.28 1.00
N ILE A 185 -0.85 -24.87 1.69
CA ILE A 185 -1.56 -25.67 2.69
C ILE A 185 -3.05 -25.68 2.31
N GLN A 186 -3.76 -26.76 2.63
CA GLN A 186 -5.22 -26.78 2.47
C GLN A 186 -5.87 -25.69 3.31
N SER A 187 -6.91 -25.04 2.78
CA SER A 187 -7.68 -23.98 3.43
C SER A 187 -8.63 -24.53 4.50
N ARG A 188 -8.10 -25.35 5.41
CA ARG A 188 -8.81 -25.89 6.56
C ARG A 188 -8.63 -24.97 7.76
N GLU A 189 -9.65 -24.88 8.60
CA GLU A 189 -9.62 -24.11 9.84
C GLU A 189 -8.50 -24.63 10.75
N VAL A 190 -7.65 -23.71 11.22
CA VAL A 190 -6.58 -23.99 12.18
C VAL A 190 -7.14 -23.85 13.59
N ASP A 191 -6.86 -24.81 14.45
CA ASP A 191 -7.30 -24.79 15.84
C ASP A 191 -6.43 -23.80 16.62
N MET A 192 -6.99 -22.62 16.94
CA MET A 192 -6.30 -21.54 17.67
C MET A 192 -6.36 -21.72 19.19
N ARG A 193 -6.88 -22.85 19.70
CA ARG A 193 -6.89 -23.13 21.14
C ARG A 193 -5.44 -23.18 21.68
N PRO A 194 -5.21 -22.74 22.93
CA PRO A 194 -3.87 -22.72 23.52
C PRO A 194 -3.24 -24.12 23.46
N GLY A 195 -1.99 -24.18 22.99
CA GLY A 195 -1.24 -25.42 22.79
C GLY A 195 -1.46 -26.13 21.44
N ARG A 196 -2.46 -25.73 20.63
CA ARG A 196 -2.71 -26.29 19.29
C ARG A 196 -2.05 -25.52 18.16
N PHE A 197 -1.83 -24.23 18.38
CA PHE A 197 -1.05 -23.38 17.50
C PHE A 197 0.04 -22.69 18.32
N TRP A 198 1.30 -22.87 17.95
CA TRP A 198 2.41 -22.19 18.61
C TRP A 198 3.57 -21.98 17.65
N SER A 199 4.41 -21.00 17.98
CA SER A 199 5.66 -20.76 17.28
C SER A 199 6.76 -20.40 18.26
N HIS A 200 7.98 -20.84 17.97
CA HIS A 200 9.16 -20.59 18.78
C HIS A 200 10.34 -20.25 17.88
N TRP A 201 11.20 -19.35 18.37
CA TRP A 201 12.44 -18.99 17.71
C TRP A 201 13.58 -19.35 18.65
N ASP A 202 14.33 -20.37 18.28
CA ASP A 202 15.57 -20.73 18.95
C ASP A 202 16.70 -19.89 18.35
N LYS A 203 17.27 -19.00 19.17
CA LYS A 203 18.35 -18.10 18.75
C LYS A 203 19.69 -18.83 18.58
N ASP A 204 19.91 -19.89 19.34
CA ASP A 204 21.19 -20.60 19.39
C ASP A 204 21.27 -21.59 18.22
N LEU A 205 20.20 -22.35 18.00
CA LEU A 205 20.07 -23.24 16.84
C LEU A 205 19.66 -22.52 15.55
N ARG A 206 19.39 -21.22 15.63
CA ARG A 206 18.87 -20.38 14.53
C ARG A 206 17.72 -21.05 13.78
N THR A 207 16.83 -21.69 14.52
CA THR A 207 15.74 -22.51 13.97
C THR A 207 14.40 -21.97 14.44
N PHE A 208 13.52 -21.71 13.48
CA PHE A 208 12.15 -21.28 13.72
C PHE A 208 11.21 -22.46 13.60
N THR A 209 10.52 -22.79 14.68
CA THR A 209 9.56 -23.88 14.72
C THR A 209 8.16 -23.32 14.80
N LEU A 210 7.26 -23.80 13.95
CA LEU A 210 5.84 -23.48 14.00
C LEU A 210 5.04 -24.76 13.90
N GLN A 211 4.18 -24.99 14.89
CA GLN A 211 3.27 -26.12 14.89
C GLN A 211 1.84 -25.63 14.85
N LEU A 212 1.04 -26.26 14.00
CA LEU A 212 -0.38 -26.02 13.90
C LEU A 212 -1.13 -27.35 13.81
N PHE A 213 -2.31 -27.41 14.41
CA PHE A 213 -3.27 -28.48 14.21
C PHE A 213 -4.50 -27.95 13.49
N PHE A 214 -5.06 -28.77 12.60
CA PHE A 214 -6.32 -28.45 11.95
C PHE A 214 -7.50 -28.88 12.81
N ARG A 215 -8.59 -28.14 12.72
CA ARG A 215 -9.85 -28.55 13.33
C ARG A 215 -10.33 -29.88 12.71
N ASN A 216 -10.85 -30.75 13.56
CA ASN A 216 -11.21 -32.12 13.18
C ASN A 216 -12.62 -32.10 12.57
N PRO A 217 -12.83 -32.58 11.32
CA PRO A 217 -14.14 -32.52 10.66
C PRO A 217 -15.21 -33.37 11.35
N ILE A 218 -14.80 -34.42 12.10
CA ILE A 218 -15.76 -35.33 12.76
C ILE A 218 -16.39 -34.68 14.01
N ARG A 219 -15.70 -33.75 14.69
CA ARG A 219 -16.25 -33.04 15.85
C ARG A 219 -17.02 -31.77 15.51
N SER A 220 -16.79 -31.17 14.34
CA SER A 220 -17.55 -29.98 13.93
C SER A 220 -19.04 -30.27 13.75
N TYR A 221 -19.41 -31.49 13.35
CA TYR A 221 -20.81 -31.92 13.25
C TYR A 221 -21.52 -32.05 14.61
N ALA A 222 -20.79 -32.37 15.68
CA ALA A 222 -21.37 -32.51 17.02
C ALA A 222 -21.61 -31.15 17.70
N GLU A 223 -20.74 -30.15 17.44
CA GLU A 223 -20.92 -28.78 17.94
C GLU A 223 -21.96 -27.99 17.10
N SER A 224 -22.11 -28.30 15.80
CA SER A 224 -23.09 -27.62 14.93
C SER A 224 -24.54 -28.13 15.11
N ASN A 225 -24.76 -29.30 15.72
CA ASN A 225 -26.10 -29.86 15.89
C ASN A 225 -26.88 -29.29 17.10
N ILE A 226 -26.30 -28.36 17.87
CA ILE A 226 -27.00 -27.64 18.94
C ILE A 226 -27.50 -26.26 18.46
N LYS A 227 -27.00 -25.76 17.33
CA LYS A 227 -27.51 -24.53 16.69
C LYS A 227 -27.57 -24.73 15.18
N GLY A 228 -28.78 -24.96 14.67
CA GLY A 228 -29.05 -25.19 13.25
C GLY A 228 -28.42 -24.13 12.35
N GLY A 229 -27.85 -24.59 11.23
CA GLY A 229 -27.26 -23.76 10.19
C GLY A 229 -25.94 -24.32 9.67
N SER A 230 -26.01 -25.22 8.70
CA SER A 230 -24.84 -25.69 7.96
C SER A 230 -24.27 -24.57 7.08
N ASN A 231 -23.19 -23.93 7.53
CA ASN A 231 -22.28 -23.19 6.65
C ASN A 231 -20.97 -24.00 6.54
N PRO A 232 -20.41 -24.18 5.33
CA PRO A 232 -19.12 -24.83 5.17
C PRO A 232 -18.08 -24.07 5.99
N GLN A 233 -17.39 -24.79 6.89
CA GLN A 233 -16.49 -24.27 7.92
C GLN A 233 -15.56 -23.16 7.39
N ILE A 234 -15.87 -21.91 7.73
CA ILE A 234 -15.15 -20.71 7.30
C ILE A 234 -13.91 -20.55 8.18
N ASN A 235 -12.71 -20.52 7.57
CA ASN A 235 -11.47 -20.24 8.28
C ASN A 235 -11.44 -18.75 8.71
N PRO A 236 -11.50 -18.43 10.02
CA PRO A 236 -11.57 -17.03 10.50
C PRO A 236 -10.28 -16.25 10.24
N LEU A 237 -9.20 -16.93 9.81
CA LEU A 237 -7.94 -16.31 9.42
C LEU A 237 -7.88 -15.95 7.92
N ASN A 238 -8.91 -16.21 7.14
CA ASN A 238 -8.99 -15.76 5.75
C ASN A 238 -9.70 -14.40 5.69
N PRO A 239 -8.97 -13.29 5.45
CA PRO A 239 -9.54 -11.94 5.48
C PRO A 239 -10.49 -11.65 4.30
N TYR A 240 -10.68 -12.58 3.36
CA TYR A 240 -11.49 -12.39 2.15
C TYR A 240 -12.85 -13.11 2.19
N ILE A 241 -13.32 -13.54 3.36
CA ILE A 241 -14.62 -14.20 3.51
C ILE A 241 -15.58 -13.24 4.24
N ALA A 242 -15.97 -12.18 3.54
CA ALA A 242 -17.06 -11.29 3.93
C ALA A 242 -17.96 -11.05 2.72
N THR A 243 -18.82 -12.03 2.44
CA THR A 243 -20.07 -11.93 1.67
C THR A 243 -21.01 -13.01 2.19
#